data_AF-A0A953A1R5-F1
#
_entry.id   AF-A0A953A1R5-F1
#
_cell.length_a   1.000
_cell.length_b   1.000
_cell.length_c   1.000
_cell.angle_alpha   90.00
_cell.angle_beta   90.00
_cell.angle_gamma   90.00
#
_symmetry.space_group_name_H-M   'P 1'
#
loop_
_entity.id
_entity.type
_entity.pdbx_description
1 polymer ?
#
loop_
_entity_poly.entity_id
_entity_poly.type
_entity_poly.pdbx_seq_one_letter_code
_entity_poly.pdbx_strand_id
1 'polypeptide(L)'
;MRLVVHRGFMRQRRRTARLMVLTGLVGLFASFPLTLQTQLIVLAYAVLIVGFILFNTGMQQLAKWGRSPRPDEILDQHLRRLNDRYTLIHYPQIPGFSPEHVLVYPGGLIVLTTRQVFGGVRVENDRWRRLGRRWLALFNLAGPPLGNPTDENKRQQESLKQFLESRQLPGGDLIDGMIVFVHPQVELEVISSDLTVVRADELLAAVRDLGTEALLHNKQREEIIAALSEGEEVEGPISIPSRDPNARRAEV
;
A
#
# COMPACT_ATOMS: atom_id res chain seq x y z
N MET A 1 -16.16 2.94 -11.59
CA MET A 1 -15.43 2.00 -10.71
C MET A 1 -16.13 1.95 -9.37
N ARG A 2 -16.22 0.78 -8.75
CA ARG A 2 -16.67 0.61 -7.36
C ARG A 2 -15.46 0.63 -6.43
N LEU A 3 -15.63 1.18 -5.23
CA LEU A 3 -14.56 1.27 -4.24
C LEU A 3 -15.00 0.60 -2.93
N VAL A 4 -14.13 -0.22 -2.35
CA VAL A 4 -14.30 -0.81 -1.02
C VAL A 4 -13.11 -0.44 -0.16
N VAL A 5 -13.35 0.14 1.02
CA VAL A 5 -12.26 0.62 1.90
C VAL A 5 -12.46 0.15 3.34
N HIS A 6 -11.46 -0.55 3.88
CA HIS A 6 -11.45 -1.01 5.27
C HIS A 6 -11.01 0.10 6.23
N ARG A 7 -11.93 0.97 6.64
CA ARG A 7 -11.60 2.13 7.49
C ARG A 7 -11.19 1.75 8.91
N GLY A 8 -11.77 0.70 9.48
CA GLY A 8 -11.43 0.23 10.82
C GLY A 8 -9.93 -0.08 10.95
N PHE A 9 -9.40 -0.84 9.99
CA PHE A 9 -7.97 -1.15 9.90
C PHE A 9 -7.09 0.10 9.84
N MET A 10 -7.44 1.07 8.99
CA MET A 10 -6.67 2.31 8.85
C MET A 10 -6.70 3.16 10.12
N ARG A 11 -7.87 3.27 10.77
CA ARG A 11 -8.02 3.98 12.05
C ARG A 11 -7.19 3.34 13.14
N GLN A 12 -7.21 2.01 13.25
CA GLN A 12 -6.42 1.26 14.22
C GLN A 12 -4.92 1.49 13.98
N ARG A 13 -4.44 1.33 12.74
CA ARG A 13 -3.04 1.58 12.36
C ARG A 13 -2.59 3.00 12.71
N ARG A 14 -3.44 4.00 12.46
CA ARG A 14 -3.16 5.40 12.82
C ARG A 14 -3.08 5.61 14.32
N ARG A 15 -3.97 4.99 15.11
CA ARG A 15 -3.95 5.05 16.58
C ARG A 15 -2.69 4.39 17.13
N THR A 16 -2.36 3.17 16.69
CA THR A 16 -1.15 2.47 17.09
C THR A 16 0.11 3.25 16.75
N ALA A 17 0.18 3.85 15.55
CA ALA A 17 1.30 4.70 15.16
C ALA A 17 1.48 5.90 16.11
N ARG A 18 0.40 6.61 16.44
CA ARG A 18 0.44 7.73 17.41
C ARG A 18 0.89 7.28 18.79
N LEU A 19 0.40 6.12 19.24
CA LEU A 19 0.81 5.57 20.53
C LEU A 19 2.30 5.24 20.54
N MET A 20 2.82 4.58 19.50
CA MET A 20 4.25 4.29 19.36
C MET A 20 5.12 5.55 19.37
N VAL A 21 4.68 6.61 18.68
CA VAL A 21 5.37 7.91 18.72
C VAL A 21 5.39 8.48 20.14
N LEU A 22 4.23 8.47 20.83
CA LEU A 22 4.11 9.03 22.17
C LEU A 22 4.91 8.24 23.20
N THR A 23 4.80 6.90 23.19
CA THR A 23 5.57 6.03 24.11
C THR A 23 7.06 6.11 23.82
N GLY A 24 7.45 6.16 22.55
CA GLY A 24 8.83 6.38 22.13
C GLY A 24 9.38 7.71 22.64
N LEU A 25 8.61 8.79 22.49
CA LEU A 25 8.99 10.13 22.95
C LEU A 25 9.12 10.19 24.49
N VAL A 26 8.16 9.63 25.22
CA VAL A 26 8.22 9.53 26.69
C VAL A 26 9.45 8.73 27.12
N GLY A 27 9.75 7.60 26.48
CA GLY A 27 10.95 6.81 26.76
C GLY A 27 12.23 7.60 26.53
N LEU A 28 12.33 8.33 25.41
CA LEU A 28 13.48 9.18 25.10
C LEU A 28 13.69 10.26 26.18
N PHE A 29 12.65 10.98 26.59
CA PHE A 29 12.77 12.01 27.63
C PHE A 29 13.02 11.42 29.03
N ALA A 30 12.37 10.32 29.37
CA ALA A 30 12.56 9.63 30.66
C ALA A 30 13.97 9.05 30.81
N SER A 31 14.65 8.73 29.70
CA SER A 31 16.03 8.24 29.72
C SER A 31 17.01 9.29 30.29
N PHE A 32 16.76 10.59 30.07
CA PHE A 32 17.66 11.66 30.47
C PHE A 32 17.93 11.71 31.98
N PRO A 33 16.93 11.82 32.88
CA PRO A 33 17.18 11.81 34.32
C PRO A 33 17.79 10.49 34.82
N LEU A 34 17.52 9.35 34.16
CA LEU A 34 18.12 8.06 34.51
C LEU A 34 19.63 8.05 34.24
N THR A 35 20.11 8.75 33.20
CA THR A 35 21.56 8.85 32.92
C THR A 35 22.33 9.62 33.99
N LEU A 36 21.67 10.48 34.78
CA LEU A 36 22.30 11.23 35.87
C LEU A 36 22.61 10.32 37.08
N GLN A 37 22.01 9.13 37.15
CA GLN A 37 22.27 8.16 38.20
C GLN A 37 23.20 7.06 37.67
N THR A 38 24.46 7.05 38.11
CA THR A 38 25.48 6.10 37.63
C THR A 38 25.04 4.63 37.77
N GLN A 39 24.27 4.30 38.80
CA GLN A 39 23.75 2.95 39.03
C GLN A 39 22.70 2.50 37.99
N LEU A 40 22.00 3.45 37.36
CA LEU A 40 20.94 3.18 36.39
C LEU A 40 21.37 3.41 34.94
N ILE A 41 22.64 3.71 34.68
CA ILE A 41 23.10 4.12 33.35
C ILE A 41 22.83 3.07 32.25
N VAL A 42 22.96 1.78 32.58
CA VAL A 42 22.65 0.68 31.64
C VAL A 42 21.16 0.64 31.33
N LEU A 43 20.31 0.81 32.34
CA LEU A 43 18.85 0.90 32.16
C LEU A 43 18.48 2.13 31.34
N ALA A 44 19.13 3.28 31.60
CA ALA A 44 18.91 4.51 30.84
C ALA A 44 19.19 4.32 29.35
N TYR A 45 20.30 3.66 28.99
CA TYR A 45 20.61 3.33 27.60
C TYR A 45 19.61 2.34 26.99
N ALA A 46 19.19 1.32 27.74
CA ALA A 46 18.17 0.39 27.24
C ALA A 46 16.85 1.12 26.93
N VAL A 47 16.38 1.98 27.84
CA VAL A 47 15.17 2.80 27.65
C VAL A 47 15.33 3.77 26.48
N LEU A 48 16.50 4.40 26.34
CA LEU A 48 16.81 5.30 25.22
C LEU A 48 16.72 4.57 23.87
N ILE A 49 17.35 3.39 23.75
CA ILE A 49 17.35 2.60 22.52
C ILE A 49 15.92 2.15 22.16
N VAL A 50 15.18 1.60 23.12
CA VAL A 50 13.80 1.16 22.90
C VAL A 50 12.90 2.35 22.53
N GLY A 51 13.03 3.47 23.24
CA GLY A 51 12.31 4.71 22.95
C GLY A 51 12.60 5.23 21.55
N PHE A 52 13.86 5.23 21.13
CA PHE A 52 14.29 5.64 19.80
C PHE A 52 13.68 4.74 18.70
N ILE A 53 13.70 3.42 18.88
CA ILE A 53 13.14 2.47 17.90
C ILE A 53 11.62 2.66 17.78
N LEU A 54 10.90 2.78 18.91
CA LEU A 54 9.46 3.00 18.93
C LEU A 54 9.09 4.33 18.27
N PHE A 55 9.81 5.40 18.59
CA PHE A 55 9.59 6.72 18.00
C PHE A 55 9.79 6.69 16.49
N ASN A 56 10.93 6.16 16.01
CA ASN A 56 11.23 6.11 14.57
C ASN A 56 10.23 5.24 13.80
N THR A 57 9.88 4.07 14.34
CA THR A 57 8.89 3.17 13.71
C THR A 57 7.51 3.80 13.71
N GLY A 58 7.11 4.42 14.82
CA GLY A 58 5.85 5.15 14.95
C GLY A 58 5.75 6.31 13.96
N MET A 59 6.84 7.07 13.77
CA MET A 59 6.90 8.19 12.83
C MET A 59 6.75 7.73 11.38
N GLN A 60 7.38 6.62 10.99
CA GLN A 60 7.22 6.05 9.65
C GLN A 60 5.77 5.60 9.40
N GLN A 61 5.16 4.93 10.37
CA GLN A 61 3.76 4.52 10.29
C GLN A 61 2.84 5.74 10.25
N LEU A 62 3.11 6.77 11.04
CA LEU A 62 2.31 8.00 11.04
C LEU A 62 2.44 8.77 9.71
N ALA A 63 3.59 8.72 9.05
CA ALA A 63 3.75 9.26 7.71
C ALA A 63 2.88 8.53 6.68
N LYS A 64 2.84 7.18 6.74
CA LYS A 64 1.99 6.35 5.85
C LYS A 64 0.49 6.55 6.09
N TRP A 65 0.05 6.58 7.36
CA TRP A 65 -1.38 6.56 7.73
C TRP A 65 -1.96 7.92 8.12
N GLY A 66 -1.12 8.94 8.27
CA GLY A 66 -1.49 10.21 8.90
C GLY A 66 -1.55 11.42 7.98
N ARG A 67 -0.99 11.34 6.77
CA ARG A 67 -0.92 12.45 5.81
C ARG A 67 -1.64 12.08 4.51
N SER A 68 -2.40 13.03 3.96
CA SER A 68 -2.97 12.94 2.61
C SER A 68 -2.14 13.78 1.63
N PRO A 69 -2.05 13.39 0.34
CA PRO A 69 -2.69 12.21 -0.25
C PRO A 69 -2.00 10.90 0.17
N ARG A 70 -2.80 9.93 0.58
CA ARG A 70 -2.33 8.58 0.94
C ARG A 70 -2.20 7.69 -0.31
N PRO A 71 -1.43 6.60 -0.28
CA PRO A 71 -1.29 5.72 -1.45
C PRO A 71 -2.63 5.22 -2.01
N ASP A 72 -3.58 4.83 -1.16
CA ASP A 72 -4.95 4.46 -1.55
C ASP A 72 -5.66 5.61 -2.28
N GLU A 73 -5.62 6.82 -1.72
CA GLU A 73 -6.23 8.01 -2.31
C GLU A 73 -5.62 8.39 -3.68
N ILE A 74 -4.34 8.09 -3.90
CA ILE A 74 -3.67 8.31 -5.18
C ILE A 74 -4.18 7.29 -6.22
N LEU A 75 -4.27 6.00 -5.85
CA LEU A 75 -4.83 4.98 -6.75
C LEU A 75 -6.26 5.33 -7.16
N ASP A 76 -7.10 5.75 -6.20
CA ASP A 76 -8.47 6.19 -6.44
C ASP A 76 -8.56 7.30 -7.50
N GLN A 77 -7.68 8.29 -7.40
CA GLN A 77 -7.65 9.43 -8.32
C GLN A 77 -7.32 8.99 -9.75
N HIS A 78 -6.32 8.11 -9.91
CA HIS A 78 -5.89 7.64 -11.22
C HIS A 78 -6.86 6.63 -11.85
N LEU A 79 -7.54 5.81 -11.03
CA LEU A 79 -8.45 4.77 -11.50
C LEU A 79 -9.93 5.20 -11.56
N ARG A 80 -10.28 6.41 -11.11
CA ARG A 80 -11.66 6.93 -11.15
C ARG A 80 -12.33 6.87 -12.53
N ARG A 81 -11.56 6.90 -13.61
CA ARG A 81 -12.06 6.86 -15.01
C ARG A 81 -12.42 5.45 -15.50
N LEU A 82 -12.23 4.42 -14.67
CA LEU A 82 -12.70 3.07 -14.97
C LEU A 82 -14.22 2.95 -14.80
N ASN A 83 -14.84 2.07 -15.57
CA ASN A 83 -16.28 1.79 -15.46
C ASN A 83 -16.60 0.95 -14.20
N ASP A 84 -17.87 0.64 -14.00
CA ASP A 84 -18.42 -0.12 -12.86
C ASP A 84 -18.03 -1.60 -12.83
N ARG A 85 -17.48 -2.15 -13.92
CA ARG A 85 -16.98 -3.53 -13.98
C ARG A 85 -15.69 -3.75 -13.19
N TYR A 86 -15.05 -2.65 -12.77
CA TYR A 86 -13.87 -2.67 -11.92
C TYR A 86 -14.25 -2.31 -10.49
N THR A 87 -13.78 -3.12 -9.54
CA THR A 87 -13.92 -2.86 -8.11
C THR A 87 -12.53 -2.83 -7.49
N LEU A 88 -12.16 -1.68 -6.91
CA LEU A 88 -10.91 -1.52 -6.18
C LEU A 88 -11.18 -1.71 -4.68
N ILE A 89 -10.44 -2.62 -4.07
CA ILE A 89 -10.57 -2.97 -2.65
C ILE A 89 -9.27 -2.59 -1.96
N HIS A 90 -9.35 -1.72 -0.96
CA HIS A 90 -8.21 -1.29 -0.16
C HIS A 90 -8.15 -2.00 1.18
N TYR A 91 -6.98 -2.53 1.48
CA TYR A 91 -6.59 -3.21 2.72
C TYR A 91 -7.53 -4.37 3.12
N PRO A 92 -7.83 -5.33 2.21
CA PRO A 92 -8.66 -6.48 2.53
C PRO A 92 -8.08 -7.29 3.70
N GLN A 93 -8.94 -7.67 4.66
CA GLN A 93 -8.51 -8.40 5.85
C GLN A 93 -8.55 -9.91 5.61
N ILE A 94 -7.50 -10.43 4.97
CA ILE A 94 -7.33 -11.88 4.74
C ILE A 94 -6.18 -12.46 5.60
N PRO A 95 -6.20 -13.77 5.91
CA PRO A 95 -5.08 -14.44 6.57
C PRO A 95 -3.78 -14.37 5.76
N GLY A 96 -2.64 -14.50 6.44
CA GLY A 96 -1.32 -14.50 5.79
C GLY A 96 -0.81 -13.09 5.47
N PHE A 97 -0.17 -12.95 4.31
CA PHE A 97 0.43 -11.69 3.88
C PHE A 97 -0.58 -10.88 3.06
N SER A 98 -1.46 -10.16 3.77
CA SER A 98 -2.58 -9.43 3.18
C SER A 98 -2.12 -8.41 2.09
N PRO A 99 -2.79 -8.39 0.93
CA PRO A 99 -2.63 -7.36 -0.10
C PRO A 99 -2.89 -5.95 0.43
N GLU A 100 -2.12 -4.97 -0.05
CA GLU A 100 -2.46 -3.56 0.21
C GLU A 100 -3.73 -3.18 -0.54
N HIS A 101 -3.82 -3.54 -1.82
CA HIS A 101 -4.97 -3.25 -2.65
C HIS A 101 -5.21 -4.38 -3.66
N VAL A 102 -6.47 -4.65 -3.94
CA VAL A 102 -6.90 -5.67 -4.92
C VAL A 102 -7.87 -5.02 -5.90
N LEU A 103 -7.56 -5.08 -7.18
CA LEU A 103 -8.47 -4.70 -8.25
C LEU A 103 -9.16 -5.94 -8.79
N VAL A 104 -10.48 -6.02 -8.66
CA VAL A 104 -11.31 -7.09 -9.24
C VAL A 104 -11.91 -6.59 -10.54
N TYR A 105 -11.76 -7.34 -11.63
CA TYR A 105 -12.23 -6.98 -12.97
C TYR A 105 -12.66 -8.23 -13.76
N PRO A 106 -13.26 -8.10 -14.97
CA PRO A 106 -13.74 -9.26 -15.73
C PRO A 106 -12.69 -10.32 -16.05
N GLY A 107 -11.42 -9.94 -16.21
CA GLY A 107 -10.33 -10.87 -16.52
C GLY A 107 -9.71 -11.55 -15.29
N GLY A 108 -9.97 -11.09 -14.07
CA GLY A 108 -9.34 -11.65 -12.88
C GLY A 108 -9.22 -10.68 -11.70
N LEU A 109 -8.15 -10.87 -10.93
CA LEU A 109 -7.79 -10.03 -9.79
C LEU A 109 -6.37 -9.53 -9.96
N ILE A 110 -6.09 -8.30 -9.52
CA ILE A 110 -4.73 -7.76 -9.50
C ILE A 110 -4.39 -7.24 -8.13
N VAL A 111 -3.30 -7.75 -7.58
CA VAL A 111 -2.66 -7.21 -6.39
C VAL A 111 -1.85 -5.98 -6.78
N LEU A 112 -2.25 -4.81 -6.27
CA LEU A 112 -1.48 -3.57 -6.44
C LEU A 112 -0.63 -3.33 -5.19
N THR A 113 0.69 -3.42 -5.34
CA THR A 113 1.65 -3.10 -4.27
C THR A 113 2.19 -1.69 -4.49
N THR A 114 2.02 -0.80 -3.51
CA THR A 114 2.40 0.62 -3.69
C THR A 114 3.77 0.92 -3.09
N ARG A 115 4.52 1.82 -3.75
CA ARG A 115 5.77 2.38 -3.22
C ARG A 115 5.77 3.90 -3.32
N GLN A 116 6.04 4.55 -2.20
CA GLN A 116 6.12 6.00 -2.09
C GLN A 116 7.58 6.41 -1.88
N VAL A 117 8.41 6.13 -2.88
CA VAL A 117 9.83 6.48 -2.87
C VAL A 117 10.09 7.55 -3.92
N PHE A 118 10.97 8.50 -3.61
CA PHE A 118 11.35 9.58 -4.52
C PHE A 118 12.70 9.30 -5.16
N GLY A 119 12.97 9.95 -6.29
CA GLY A 119 14.22 9.82 -7.02
C GLY A 119 14.28 8.55 -7.88
N GLY A 120 15.49 8.21 -8.32
CA GLY A 120 15.71 7.11 -9.24
C GLY A 120 15.58 5.73 -8.58
N VAL A 121 14.85 4.83 -9.24
CA VAL A 121 14.69 3.42 -8.86
C VAL A 121 14.91 2.57 -10.09
N ARG A 122 15.73 1.53 -9.95
CA ARG A 122 16.01 0.54 -10.98
C ARG A 122 15.54 -0.83 -10.54
N VAL A 123 14.93 -1.55 -11.48
CA VAL A 123 14.65 -2.99 -11.35
C VAL A 123 15.26 -3.75 -12.52
N GLU A 124 15.90 -4.86 -12.18
CA GLU A 124 16.39 -5.87 -13.13
C GLU A 124 16.05 -7.25 -12.57
N ASN A 125 15.12 -7.95 -13.22
CA ASN A 125 14.42 -9.13 -12.73
C ASN A 125 13.72 -8.81 -11.38
N ASP A 126 14.20 -9.40 -10.28
CA ASP A 126 13.69 -9.15 -8.93
C ASP A 126 14.66 -8.31 -8.08
N ARG A 127 15.69 -7.71 -8.68
CA ARG A 127 16.67 -6.89 -7.96
C ARG A 127 16.32 -5.42 -8.02
N TRP A 128 15.85 -4.91 -6.89
CA TRP A 128 15.48 -3.51 -6.71
C TRP A 128 16.64 -2.69 -6.13
N ARG A 129 16.93 -1.55 -6.75
CA ARG A 129 17.97 -0.61 -6.30
C ARG A 129 17.48 0.82 -6.40
N ARG A 130 17.90 1.64 -5.45
CA ARG A 130 17.80 3.09 -5.57
C ARG A 130 19.00 3.63 -6.33
N LEU A 131 18.75 4.53 -7.26
CA LEU A 131 19.75 5.29 -7.99
C LEU A 131 20.00 6.60 -7.25
N GLY A 132 21.26 7.03 -7.17
CA GLY A 132 21.65 8.28 -6.50
C GLY A 132 22.54 8.09 -5.25
N ARG A 133 22.69 9.18 -4.48
CA ARG A 133 23.68 9.33 -3.41
C ARG A 133 23.40 8.42 -2.20
N ARG A 134 24.02 7.23 -2.24
CA ARG A 134 23.98 6.15 -1.22
C ARG A 134 24.17 6.60 0.23
N TRP A 135 24.86 7.72 0.47
CA TRP A 135 25.11 8.24 1.81
C TRP A 135 23.86 8.82 2.50
N LEU A 136 22.90 9.37 1.75
CA LEU A 136 21.63 9.86 2.32
C LEU A 136 20.71 8.71 2.77
N ALA A 137 20.84 7.53 2.16
CA ALA A 137 20.11 6.32 2.56
C ALA A 137 20.58 5.76 3.92
N LEU A 138 21.84 6.01 4.32
CA LEU A 138 22.37 5.57 5.62
C LEU A 138 21.73 6.29 6.82
N PHE A 139 21.15 7.48 6.60
CA PHE A 139 20.58 8.31 7.66
C PHE A 139 19.05 8.25 7.75
N ASN A 140 18.39 7.31 7.05
CA ASN A 140 16.91 7.28 6.89
C ASN A 140 16.31 8.61 6.35
N LEU A 141 17.13 9.50 5.82
CA LEU A 141 16.73 10.75 5.17
C LEU A 141 16.24 10.52 3.73
N ALA A 142 16.39 9.30 3.21
CA ALA A 142 15.95 8.90 1.87
C ALA A 142 14.45 8.52 1.80
N GLY A 143 13.67 8.72 2.86
CA GLY A 143 12.25 8.39 2.89
C GLY A 143 11.94 6.91 3.20
N PRO A 144 10.68 6.47 3.04
CA PRO A 144 10.24 5.10 3.35
C PRO A 144 11.12 4.06 2.64
N PRO A 145 11.42 2.88 3.22
CA PRO A 145 12.29 1.88 2.59
C PRO A 145 11.72 1.38 1.24
N LEU A 146 12.60 1.04 0.29
CA LEU A 146 12.19 0.47 -1.02
C LEU A 146 11.76 -1.01 -0.87
N GLY A 147 12.52 -1.80 -0.10
CA GLY A 147 12.31 -3.23 0.05
C GLY A 147 12.49 -4.00 -1.28
N ASN A 148 11.85 -5.17 -1.37
CA ASN A 148 11.65 -5.89 -2.63
C ASN A 148 10.14 -5.96 -2.92
N PRO A 149 9.58 -5.03 -3.70
CA PRO A 149 8.15 -5.04 -4.03
C PRO A 149 7.73 -6.25 -4.88
N THR A 150 8.64 -6.89 -5.63
CA THR A 150 8.29 -8.13 -6.35
C THR A 150 8.02 -9.28 -5.39
N ASP A 151 8.94 -9.54 -4.45
CA ASP A 151 8.76 -10.59 -3.44
C ASP A 151 7.52 -10.34 -2.58
N GLU A 152 7.29 -9.07 -2.22
CA GLU A 152 6.11 -8.67 -1.46
C GLU A 152 4.83 -8.98 -2.22
N ASN A 153 4.74 -8.54 -3.48
CA ASN A 153 3.58 -8.75 -4.32
C ASN A 153 3.32 -10.25 -4.56
N LYS A 154 4.34 -11.04 -4.89
CA LYS A 154 4.22 -12.50 -5.06
C LYS A 154 3.67 -13.19 -3.79
N ARG A 155 4.08 -12.77 -2.59
CA ARG A 155 3.51 -13.29 -1.31
C ARG A 155 2.06 -12.85 -1.09
N GLN A 156 1.70 -11.64 -1.50
CA GLN A 156 0.33 -11.14 -1.44
C GLN A 156 -0.59 -11.92 -2.38
N GLN A 157 -0.13 -12.20 -3.61
CA GLN A 157 -0.84 -13.04 -4.57
C GLN A 157 -1.08 -14.45 -4.00
N GLU A 158 -0.03 -15.08 -3.45
CA GLU A 158 -0.14 -16.41 -2.86
C GLU A 158 -1.11 -16.45 -1.68
N SER A 159 -1.05 -15.45 -0.78
CA SER A 159 -2.00 -15.37 0.35
C SER A 159 -3.44 -15.15 -0.12
N LEU A 160 -3.64 -14.36 -1.17
CA LEU A 160 -4.94 -14.15 -1.78
C LEU A 160 -5.46 -15.42 -2.46
N LYS A 161 -4.60 -16.16 -3.16
CA LYS A 161 -4.93 -17.46 -3.76
C LYS A 161 -5.40 -18.45 -2.71
N GLN A 162 -4.61 -18.64 -1.64
CA GLN A 162 -4.96 -19.52 -0.52
C GLN A 162 -6.27 -19.09 0.16
N PHE A 163 -6.51 -17.79 0.30
CA PHE A 163 -7.77 -17.28 0.83
C PHE A 163 -8.97 -17.67 -0.04
N LEU A 164 -8.89 -17.45 -1.37
CA LEU A 164 -9.97 -17.84 -2.30
C LEU A 164 -10.21 -19.36 -2.27
N GLU A 165 -9.16 -20.16 -2.29
CA GLU A 165 -9.24 -21.63 -2.21
C GLU A 165 -9.91 -22.10 -0.91
N SER A 166 -9.52 -21.50 0.24
CA SER A 166 -10.09 -21.84 1.55
C SER A 166 -11.59 -21.53 1.66
N ARG A 167 -12.08 -20.58 0.87
CA ARG A 167 -13.49 -20.18 0.77
C ARG A 167 -14.22 -20.81 -0.41
N GLN A 168 -13.56 -21.71 -1.16
CA GLN A 168 -14.09 -22.35 -2.38
C GLN A 168 -14.54 -21.33 -3.44
N LEU A 169 -13.85 -20.19 -3.53
CA LEU A 169 -14.11 -19.15 -4.52
C LEU A 169 -13.24 -19.35 -5.76
N PRO A 170 -13.75 -19.01 -6.96
CA PRO A 170 -12.97 -19.10 -8.20
C PRO A 170 -11.96 -17.95 -8.31
N GLY A 171 -11.09 -18.03 -9.33
CA GLY A 171 -10.20 -16.92 -9.70
C GLY A 171 -8.80 -16.95 -9.08
N GLY A 172 -8.46 -17.99 -8.31
CA GLY A 172 -7.10 -18.17 -7.76
C GLY A 172 -5.99 -18.20 -8.84
N ASP A 173 -6.26 -18.80 -9.99
CA ASP A 173 -5.33 -18.85 -11.13
C ASP A 173 -5.41 -17.61 -12.04
N LEU A 174 -6.30 -16.67 -11.71
CA LEU A 174 -6.50 -15.39 -12.42
C LEU A 174 -5.99 -14.21 -11.59
N ILE A 175 -5.16 -14.47 -10.59
CA ILE A 175 -4.48 -13.45 -9.79
C ILE A 175 -3.20 -13.06 -10.51
N ASP A 176 -3.02 -11.77 -10.73
CA ASP A 176 -1.78 -11.18 -11.23
C ASP A 176 -1.32 -10.02 -10.32
N GLY A 177 -0.14 -9.47 -10.59
CA GLY A 177 0.53 -8.47 -9.78
C GLY A 177 0.97 -7.23 -10.55
N MET A 178 0.81 -6.08 -9.90
CA MET A 178 1.33 -4.81 -10.40
C MET A 178 1.96 -4.00 -9.28
N ILE A 179 3.13 -3.42 -9.56
CA ILE A 179 3.86 -2.56 -8.63
C ILE A 179 3.67 -1.12 -9.08
N VAL A 180 3.13 -0.29 -8.19
CA VAL A 180 2.77 1.10 -8.49
C VAL A 180 3.61 2.05 -7.66
N PHE A 181 4.39 2.90 -8.32
CA PHE A 181 5.10 3.98 -7.65
C PHE A 181 4.24 5.24 -7.60
N VAL A 182 3.86 5.65 -6.40
CA VAL A 182 2.86 6.71 -6.16
C VAL A 182 3.48 8.10 -5.90
N HIS A 183 4.81 8.19 -5.78
CA HIS A 183 5.47 9.47 -5.60
C HIS A 183 5.64 10.18 -6.96
N PRO A 184 5.25 11.47 -7.10
CA PRO A 184 5.26 12.16 -8.40
C PRO A 184 6.68 12.40 -8.96
N GLN A 185 7.70 12.44 -8.10
CA GLN A 185 9.10 12.65 -8.47
C GLN A 185 9.91 11.34 -8.47
N VAL A 186 9.26 10.22 -8.78
CA VAL A 186 9.96 8.95 -8.99
C VAL A 186 10.45 8.85 -10.43
N GLU A 187 11.69 8.40 -10.61
CA GLU A 187 12.26 8.08 -11.90
C GLU A 187 12.47 6.57 -11.97
N LEU A 188 11.72 5.87 -12.84
CA LEU A 188 11.77 4.42 -12.93
C LEU A 188 12.64 3.97 -14.12
N GLU A 189 13.62 3.13 -13.85
CA GLU A 189 14.39 2.38 -14.84
C GLU A 189 14.04 0.89 -14.74
N VAL A 190 13.10 0.45 -15.58
CA VAL A 190 12.69 -0.96 -15.67
C VAL A 190 13.49 -1.65 -16.76
N ILE A 191 14.53 -2.40 -16.38
CA ILE A 191 15.36 -3.17 -17.33
C ILE A 191 14.65 -4.48 -17.68
N SER A 192 14.20 -5.20 -16.66
CA SER A 192 13.38 -6.41 -16.77
C SER A 192 12.61 -6.60 -15.46
N SER A 193 11.40 -7.11 -15.53
CA SER A 193 10.61 -7.51 -14.36
C SER A 193 9.54 -8.51 -14.78
N ASP A 194 9.26 -9.49 -13.92
CA ASP A 194 8.17 -10.46 -14.13
C ASP A 194 6.79 -9.83 -13.91
N LEU A 195 6.73 -8.73 -13.15
CA LEU A 195 5.47 -8.03 -12.85
C LEU A 195 5.41 -6.71 -13.59
N THR A 196 4.20 -6.23 -13.84
CA THR A 196 4.00 -4.89 -14.41
C THR A 196 4.43 -3.84 -13.39
N VAL A 197 5.37 -2.97 -13.77
CA VAL A 197 5.90 -1.89 -12.93
C VAL A 197 5.58 -0.55 -13.57
N VAL A 198 4.82 0.29 -12.88
CA VAL A 198 4.32 1.56 -13.43
C VAL A 198 4.39 2.70 -12.42
N ARG A 199 4.41 3.92 -12.95
CA ARG A 199 4.13 5.14 -12.16
C ARG A 199 2.63 5.35 -12.03
N ALA A 200 2.22 6.16 -11.06
CA ALA A 200 0.80 6.42 -10.81
C ALA A 200 0.06 7.03 -12.03
N ASP A 201 0.72 7.87 -12.83
CA ASP A 201 0.16 8.46 -14.04
C ASP A 201 -0.02 7.46 -15.20
N GLU A 202 0.78 6.39 -15.23
CA GLU A 202 0.70 5.29 -16.20
C GLU A 202 -0.31 4.21 -15.79
N LEU A 203 -0.69 4.16 -14.52
CA LEU A 203 -1.55 3.11 -13.94
C LEU A 203 -2.85 2.89 -14.70
N LEU A 204 -3.54 3.97 -15.11
CA LEU A 204 -4.81 3.84 -15.83
C LEU A 204 -4.64 3.16 -17.20
N ALA A 205 -3.54 3.45 -17.91
CA ALA A 205 -3.24 2.83 -19.19
C ALA A 205 -2.92 1.35 -18.99
N ALA A 206 -2.03 1.04 -18.04
CA ALA A 206 -1.67 -0.33 -17.71
C ALA A 206 -2.88 -1.19 -17.33
N VAL A 207 -3.84 -0.64 -16.57
CA VAL A 207 -5.07 -1.37 -16.21
C VAL A 207 -6.02 -1.56 -17.40
N ARG A 208 -5.98 -0.69 -18.42
CA ARG A 208 -6.78 -0.84 -19.64
C ARG A 208 -6.18 -1.84 -20.62
N ASP A 209 -4.87 -2.02 -20.57
CA ASP A 209 -4.15 -2.99 -21.39
C ASP A 209 -4.33 -4.43 -20.88
N LEU A 210 -4.81 -4.60 -19.64
CA LEU A 210 -5.33 -5.86 -19.14
C LEU A 210 -6.58 -6.21 -19.95
N GLY A 211 -6.46 -7.21 -20.81
CA GLY A 211 -7.55 -7.65 -21.68
C GLY A 211 -8.89 -7.75 -20.95
N THR A 212 -9.97 -7.32 -21.60
CA THR A 212 -11.31 -7.31 -20.98
C THR A 212 -12.09 -8.60 -21.21
N GLU A 213 -11.41 -9.67 -21.62
CA GLU A 213 -12.01 -10.99 -21.79
C GLU A 213 -12.63 -11.43 -20.46
N ALA A 214 -13.89 -11.85 -20.50
CA ALA A 214 -14.64 -12.19 -19.30
C ALA A 214 -14.28 -13.61 -18.83
N LEU A 215 -13.15 -13.73 -18.13
CA LEU A 215 -12.70 -14.97 -17.51
C LEU A 215 -13.43 -15.25 -16.18
N LEU A 216 -13.90 -14.20 -15.50
CA LEU A 216 -14.76 -14.28 -14.31
C LEU A 216 -16.16 -13.78 -14.62
N HIS A 217 -17.17 -14.63 -14.36
CA HIS A 217 -18.57 -14.25 -14.47
C HIS A 217 -18.95 -13.20 -13.41
N ASN A 218 -20.01 -12.41 -13.69
CA ASN A 218 -20.42 -11.35 -12.78
C ASN A 218 -20.73 -11.86 -11.35
N LYS A 219 -21.46 -12.98 -11.26
CA LYS A 219 -21.78 -13.62 -9.98
C LYS A 219 -20.52 -13.97 -9.17
N GLN A 220 -19.52 -14.56 -9.84
CA GLN A 220 -18.26 -14.94 -9.21
C GLN A 220 -17.50 -13.71 -8.69
N ARG A 221 -17.48 -12.62 -9.47
CA ARG A 221 -16.86 -11.36 -9.01
C ARG A 221 -17.57 -10.77 -7.81
N GLU A 222 -18.90 -10.78 -7.77
CA GLU A 222 -19.64 -10.30 -6.59
C GLU A 222 -19.37 -11.15 -5.34
N GLU A 223 -19.27 -12.48 -5.49
CA GLU A 223 -18.92 -13.39 -4.38
C GLU A 223 -17.51 -13.11 -3.85
N ILE A 224 -16.53 -12.92 -4.74
CA ILE A 224 -15.16 -12.53 -4.40
C ILE A 224 -15.13 -11.17 -3.71
N ILE A 225 -15.82 -10.17 -4.27
CA ILE A 225 -15.91 -8.82 -3.70
C ILE A 225 -16.52 -8.90 -2.30
N ALA A 226 -17.60 -9.65 -2.12
CA ALA A 226 -18.25 -9.81 -0.83
C ALA A 226 -17.29 -10.43 0.20
N ALA A 227 -16.60 -11.51 -0.14
CA ALA A 227 -15.64 -12.16 0.73
C ALA A 227 -14.45 -11.26 1.10
N LEU A 228 -13.95 -10.46 0.16
CA LEU A 228 -12.86 -9.49 0.38
C LEU A 228 -13.32 -8.20 1.08
N SER A 229 -14.63 -7.99 1.20
CA SER A 229 -15.24 -6.86 1.90
C SER A 229 -15.69 -7.22 3.33
N GLU A 230 -15.42 -8.44 3.80
CA GLU A 230 -15.64 -8.82 5.19
C GLU A 230 -14.65 -8.08 6.10
N GLY A 231 -15.13 -7.43 7.16
CA GLY A 231 -14.26 -6.76 8.12
C GLY A 231 -14.96 -5.67 8.92
N GLU A 232 -14.20 -5.02 9.81
CA GLU A 232 -14.68 -3.93 10.64
C GLU A 232 -14.69 -2.60 9.86
N GLU A 233 -15.84 -1.90 9.90
CA GLU A 233 -16.02 -0.57 9.29
C GLU A 233 -15.61 -0.50 7.81
N VAL A 234 -16.08 -1.47 7.03
CA VAL A 234 -15.90 -1.48 5.58
C VAL A 234 -16.90 -0.53 4.94
N GLU A 235 -16.39 0.51 4.27
CA GLU A 235 -17.23 1.31 3.38
C GLU A 235 -17.44 0.50 2.11
N GLY A 236 -18.70 0.13 1.87
CA GLY A 236 -19.11 -0.80 0.83
C GLY A 236 -18.83 -0.28 -0.58
N PRO A 237 -19.11 -1.11 -1.60
CA PRO A 237 -18.82 -0.79 -2.98
C PRO A 237 -19.62 0.42 -3.46
N ILE A 238 -19.04 1.61 -3.33
CA ILE A 238 -19.64 2.88 -3.78
C ILE A 238 -19.16 3.13 -5.20
N SER A 239 -20.11 3.38 -6.11
CA SER A 239 -19.77 3.80 -7.47
C SER A 239 -19.21 5.22 -7.43
N ILE A 240 -17.95 5.39 -7.81
CA ILE A 240 -17.33 6.71 -7.88
C ILE A 240 -17.78 7.39 -9.19
N PRO A 241 -18.41 8.59 -9.13
CA PRO A 241 -18.73 9.33 -10.35
C PRO A 241 -17.43 9.72 -11.08
N SER A 242 -17.38 9.43 -12.37
CA SER A 242 -16.35 9.97 -13.26
C SER A 242 -16.38 11.50 -13.17
N ARG A 243 -15.23 12.14 -12.98
CA ARG A 243 -15.14 13.61 -12.99
C ARG A 243 -15.58 14.09 -14.37
N ASP A 244 -16.65 14.89 -14.43
CA ASP A 244 -17.14 15.46 -15.67
C ASP A 244 -16.05 16.37 -16.29
N PRO A 245 -15.56 16.06 -17.51
CA PRO A 245 -14.60 16.91 -18.22
C PRO A 245 -15.11 18.35 -18.42
N ASN A 246 -16.43 18.55 -18.46
CA ASN A 246 -17.05 19.85 -18.69
C ASN A 246 -17.19 20.72 -17.43
N ALA A 247 -17.01 20.16 -16.23
CA ALA A 247 -17.15 20.93 -14.98
C ALA A 247 -16.11 22.06 -14.83
N ARG A 248 -14.97 22.01 -15.55
CA ARG A 248 -14.00 23.12 -15.58
C ARG A 248 -14.29 24.18 -16.65
N ARG A 249 -15.20 23.91 -17.59
CA ARG A 249 -15.56 24.86 -18.67
C ARG A 249 -16.66 25.84 -18.26
N ALA A 250 -17.33 25.60 -17.13
CA ALA A 250 -18.39 26.45 -16.61
C ALA A 250 -17.91 27.53 -15.62
N GLU A 251 -16.60 27.59 -15.32
CA GLU A 251 -15.99 28.58 -14.41
C GLU A 251 -15.06 29.58 -15.12
N VAL A 252 -15.22 29.77 -16.43
CA VAL A 252 -14.51 30.81 -17.21
C VAL A 252 -15.51 31.77 -17.85
#